data_AF-A0AAD7S6B3-F1
#
_entry.id   AF-A0AAD7S6B3-F1
#
_cell.length_a   1.000
_cell.length_b   1.000
_cell.length_c   1.000
_cell.angle_alpha   90.00
_cell.angle_beta   90.00
_cell.angle_gamma   90.00
#
_symmetry.space_group_name_H-M   'P 1'
#
loop_
_entity.id
_entity.type
_entity.pdbx_description
1 polymer ?
#
loop_
_entity_poly.entity_id
_entity_poly.type
_entity_poly.pdbx_seq_one_letter_code
_entity_poly.pdbx_strand_id
1 'polypeptide(L)'
;MQQATAASVFWTAYVTIQYPSPTDNQTVWRSCECGVYGVNSPLRDATGRVALPLQDPLACEPDTSFPNDSSEQWVALIERGNCTFAKKVQKAAQQGASAVLIYNLAGTGNETSPMYLEGMWGFAPSSKGLSQLS
;
A
#
# COMPACT_ATOMS: atom_id res chain seq x y z
N MET A 1 25.75 32.14 -7.87
CA MET A 1 24.58 31.45 -8.45
C MET A 1 24.30 30.24 -7.60
N GLN A 2 23.22 30.28 -6.83
CA GLN A 2 22.84 29.24 -5.88
C GLN A 2 22.02 28.18 -6.63
N GLN A 3 22.52 26.95 -6.72
CA GLN A 3 21.68 25.78 -6.93
C GLN A 3 22.17 24.70 -5.98
N ALA A 4 21.63 24.71 -4.76
CA ALA A 4 21.65 23.51 -3.93
C ALA A 4 20.66 22.54 -4.56
N THR A 5 21.16 21.46 -5.15
CA THR A 5 20.34 20.32 -5.53
C THR A 5 19.73 19.76 -4.24
N ALA A 6 18.42 19.94 -4.05
CA ALA A 6 17.72 19.28 -2.95
C ALA A 6 17.83 17.77 -3.18
N ALA A 7 18.60 17.07 -2.35
CA ALA A 7 18.64 15.61 -2.35
C ALA A 7 17.38 15.11 -1.65
N SER A 8 16.45 14.52 -2.41
CA SER A 8 15.29 13.85 -1.84
C SER A 8 15.73 12.54 -1.19
N VAL A 9 15.51 12.40 0.12
CA VAL A 9 15.74 11.14 0.84
C VAL A 9 14.47 10.28 0.76
N PHE A 10 14.62 9.01 0.41
CA PHE A 10 13.53 8.04 0.34
C PHE A 10 13.95 6.72 1.00
N TRP A 11 12.96 5.98 1.51
CA TRP A 11 13.17 4.66 2.14
C TRP A 11 12.66 3.57 1.22
N THR A 12 13.49 2.57 0.95
CA THR A 12 13.09 1.37 0.21
C THR A 12 12.24 0.46 1.08
N ALA A 13 11.40 -0.36 0.44
CA ALA A 13 10.53 -1.32 1.08
C ALA A 13 10.80 -2.73 0.53
N TYR A 14 10.94 -3.68 1.46
CA TYR A 14 10.95 -5.10 1.13
C TYR A 14 9.51 -5.59 0.98
N VAL A 15 9.20 -6.18 -0.17
CA VAL A 15 7.88 -6.73 -0.47
C VAL A 15 8.01 -8.24 -0.60
N THR A 16 7.25 -8.95 0.23
CA THR A 16 7.12 -10.41 0.16
C THR A 16 5.70 -10.78 -0.25
N ILE A 17 5.59 -11.59 -1.31
CA ILE A 17 4.32 -12.13 -1.80
C ILE A 17 4.30 -13.64 -1.64
N GLN A 18 3.13 -14.15 -1.30
CA GLN A 18 2.84 -15.56 -1.15
C GLN A 18 1.62 -15.89 -2.00
N TYR A 19 1.74 -16.89 -2.87
CA TYR A 19 0.63 -17.33 -3.72
C TYR A 19 0.69 -18.84 -4.00
N PRO A 20 -0.46 -19.51 -4.20
CA PRO A 20 -0.49 -20.91 -4.59
C PRO A 20 0.02 -21.06 -6.03
N SER A 21 0.95 -22.00 -6.24
CA SER A 21 1.45 -22.39 -7.56
C SER A 21 0.29 -22.97 -8.37
N PRO A 22 0.02 -22.45 -9.59
CA PRO A 22 -1.03 -22.98 -10.44
C PRO A 22 -0.75 -24.40 -10.94
N THR A 23 0.51 -24.85 -10.84
CA THR A 23 0.96 -26.14 -11.38
C THR A 23 0.95 -27.25 -10.33
N ASP A 24 1.35 -26.93 -9.10
CA ASP A 24 1.63 -27.95 -8.08
C ASP A 24 0.81 -27.76 -6.78
N ASN A 25 -0.10 -26.77 -6.72
CA ASN A 25 -0.80 -26.34 -5.49
C ASN A 25 0.13 -26.03 -4.30
N GLN A 26 1.44 -25.98 -4.52
CA GLN A 26 2.42 -25.60 -3.51
C GLN A 26 2.45 -24.08 -3.34
N THR A 27 2.64 -23.61 -2.12
CA THR A 27 2.79 -22.18 -1.87
C THR A 27 4.16 -21.69 -2.33
N VAL A 28 4.17 -20.71 -3.23
CA VAL A 28 5.38 -20.02 -3.70
C VAL A 28 5.56 -18.73 -2.92
N TRP A 29 6.81 -18.48 -2.50
CA TRP A 29 7.24 -17.26 -1.83
C TRP A 29 8.19 -16.48 -2.74
N ARG A 30 7.97 -15.17 -2.87
CA ARG A 30 8.86 -14.25 -3.59
C ARG A 30 9.08 -13.01 -2.74
N SER A 31 10.32 -12.56 -2.66
CA SER A 31 10.69 -11.35 -1.93
C SER A 31 11.57 -10.46 -2.82
N CYS A 32 11.34 -9.15 -2.79
CA CYS A 32 12.20 -8.17 -3.44
C CYS A 32 12.27 -6.85 -2.67
N GLU A 33 13.42 -6.15 -2.77
CA GLU A 33 13.55 -4.75 -2.40
C GLU A 33 13.15 -3.89 -3.60
N CYS A 34 11.85 -3.84 -3.87
CA CYS A 34 11.29 -3.31 -5.11
C CYS A 34 10.27 -2.18 -4.87
N GLY A 35 9.92 -1.92 -3.61
CA GLY A 35 9.02 -0.83 -3.21
C GLY A 35 9.78 0.38 -2.65
N VAL A 36 9.08 1.51 -2.57
CA VAL A 36 9.56 2.73 -1.89
C VAL A 36 8.43 3.23 -0.99
N TYR A 37 8.72 3.51 0.28
CA TYR A 37 7.76 4.10 1.19
C TYR A 37 7.37 5.51 0.71
N GLY A 38 6.09 5.87 0.87
CA GLY A 38 5.67 7.25 0.67
C GLY A 38 6.40 8.19 1.64
N VAL A 39 6.72 9.41 1.21
CA VAL A 39 7.51 10.38 2.00
C VAL A 39 6.96 10.62 3.42
N ASN A 40 5.64 10.51 3.59
CA ASN A 40 4.95 10.67 4.88
C ASN A 40 4.34 9.35 5.42
N SER A 41 4.77 8.21 4.88
CA SER A 41 4.31 6.90 5.33
C SER A 41 5.02 6.50 6.62
N PRO A 42 4.32 5.86 7.57
CA PRO A 42 4.99 5.22 8.71
C PRO A 42 5.95 4.13 8.21
N LEU A 43 7.17 4.12 8.76
CA LEU A 43 8.20 3.12 8.50
C LEU A 43 7.99 1.93 9.43
N ARG A 44 6.99 1.09 9.11
CA ARG A 44 6.70 -0.14 9.84
C ARG A 44 6.30 -1.24 8.88
N ASP A 45 6.39 -2.47 9.36
CA ASP A 45 5.91 -3.63 8.63
C ASP A 45 4.38 -3.69 8.63
N ALA A 46 3.83 -4.23 7.54
CA ALA A 46 2.42 -4.52 7.40
C ALA A 46 2.22 -5.80 6.60
N THR A 47 1.26 -6.61 7.05
CA THR A 47 0.92 -7.89 6.44
C THR A 47 -0.59 -8.00 6.29
N GLY A 48 -1.04 -8.82 5.34
CA GLY A 48 -2.44 -9.10 5.14
C GLY A 48 -2.75 -9.70 3.79
N ARG A 49 -3.98 -10.20 3.62
CA ARG A 49 -4.50 -10.63 2.32
C ARG A 49 -4.54 -9.45 1.36
N VAL A 50 -4.11 -9.66 0.12
CA VAL A 50 -4.17 -8.61 -0.90
C VAL A 50 -5.60 -8.49 -1.42
N ALA A 51 -6.15 -7.27 -1.43
CA ALA A 51 -7.47 -6.98 -1.98
C ALA A 51 -7.39 -5.89 -3.05
N LEU A 52 -8.06 -6.14 -4.17
CA LEU A 52 -8.21 -5.19 -5.27
C LEU A 52 -9.55 -4.45 -5.13
N PRO A 53 -9.64 -3.19 -5.57
CA PRO A 53 -10.92 -2.52 -5.73
C PRO A 53 -11.89 -3.32 -6.62
N LEU A 54 -13.17 -3.36 -6.26
CA LEU A 54 -14.18 -4.13 -7.01
C LEU A 54 -14.66 -3.44 -8.30
N GLN A 55 -14.77 -2.11 -8.28
CA GLN A 55 -15.35 -1.33 -9.39
C GLN A 55 -14.28 -0.61 -10.22
N ASP A 56 -13.39 0.11 -9.54
CA ASP A 56 -12.40 0.98 -10.16
C ASP A 56 -11.00 0.59 -9.66
N PRO A 57 -10.11 0.03 -10.52
CA PRO A 57 -8.75 -0.35 -10.11
C PRO A 57 -7.93 0.85 -9.60
N LEU A 58 -8.32 2.08 -9.92
CA LEU A 58 -7.69 3.28 -9.43
C LEU A 58 -8.18 3.69 -8.03
N ALA A 59 -9.26 3.11 -7.50
CA ALA A 59 -9.87 3.51 -6.24
C ALA A 59 -10.12 5.03 -6.10
N CYS A 60 -10.43 5.69 -7.21
CA CYS A 60 -10.67 7.13 -7.26
C CYS A 60 -12.13 7.46 -6.95
N GLU A 61 -13.05 6.55 -7.24
CA GLU A 61 -14.48 6.80 -7.08
C GLU A 61 -14.93 6.75 -5.61
N PRO A 62 -15.90 7.59 -5.20
CA PRO A 62 -16.37 7.65 -3.82
C PRO A 62 -16.92 6.32 -3.29
N ASP A 63 -17.54 5.55 -4.16
CA ASP A 63 -18.20 4.26 -3.93
C ASP A 63 -17.28 3.05 -4.14
N THR A 64 -15.97 3.29 -4.37
CA THR A 64 -14.98 2.21 -4.44
C THR A 64 -15.06 1.35 -3.18
N SER A 65 -15.32 0.06 -3.37
CA SER A 65 -15.31 -0.93 -2.30
C SER A 65 -14.20 -1.97 -2.53
N PHE A 66 -13.63 -2.47 -1.43
CA PHE A 66 -12.69 -3.57 -1.45
C PHE A 66 -13.38 -4.84 -0.92
N PRO A 67 -13.08 -6.03 -1.45
CA PRO A 67 -13.53 -7.29 -0.86
C PRO A 67 -12.70 -7.54 0.40
N ASN A 68 -13.00 -6.81 1.48
CA ASN A 68 -12.40 -7.04 2.77
C ASN A 68 -13.30 -7.98 3.60
N ASP A 69 -12.68 -8.99 4.19
CA ASP A 69 -13.30 -9.65 5.32
C ASP A 69 -12.87 -8.83 6.55
N SER A 70 -13.83 -8.22 7.24
CA SER A 70 -13.56 -7.31 8.38
C SER A 70 -12.81 -8.00 9.53
N SER A 71 -12.70 -9.32 9.48
CA SER A 71 -12.02 -10.19 10.45
C SER A 71 -10.53 -10.41 10.17
N GLU A 72 -10.04 -10.16 8.94
CA GLU A 72 -8.68 -10.48 8.52
C GLU A 72 -7.89 -9.19 8.18
N GLN A 73 -6.60 -9.14 8.55
CA GLN A 73 -5.73 -8.05 8.11
C GLN A 73 -5.56 -8.12 6.60
N TRP A 74 -5.67 -6.97 5.91
CA TRP A 74 -5.61 -6.92 4.46
C TRP A 74 -4.83 -5.70 3.97
N VAL A 75 -4.21 -5.85 2.80
CA VAL A 75 -3.43 -4.84 2.11
C VAL A 75 -4.15 -4.46 0.84
N ALA A 76 -4.44 -3.16 0.67
CA ALA A 76 -5.07 -2.65 -0.55
C ALA A 76 -4.05 -2.60 -1.68
N LEU A 77 -4.34 -3.22 -2.82
CA LEU A 77 -3.54 -3.12 -4.04
C LEU A 77 -4.27 -2.21 -5.02
N ILE A 78 -3.71 -1.05 -5.33
CA ILE A 78 -4.39 -0.01 -6.12
C ILE A 78 -3.51 0.39 -7.30
N GLU A 79 -4.12 0.54 -8.46
CA GLU A 79 -3.41 0.98 -9.66
C GLU A 79 -3.12 2.48 -9.61
N ARG A 80 -1.92 2.86 -10.06
CA ARG A 80 -1.58 4.27 -10.27
C ARG A 80 -2.40 4.84 -11.42
N GLY A 81 -2.92 6.06 -11.24
CA GLY A 81 -3.65 6.75 -12.30
C GLY A 81 -3.85 8.22 -12.03
N ASN A 82 -5.01 8.73 -12.42
CA ASN A 82 -5.31 10.16 -12.52
C ASN A 82 -5.77 10.84 -11.21
N CYS A 83 -5.96 10.10 -10.12
CA CYS A 83 -6.25 10.68 -8.80
C CYS A 83 -5.05 10.60 -7.85
N THR A 84 -5.06 11.46 -6.83
CA THR A 84 -3.96 11.61 -5.89
C THR A 84 -3.73 10.35 -5.06
N PHE A 85 -2.47 10.10 -4.68
CA PHE A 85 -2.12 9.01 -3.76
C PHE A 85 -2.86 9.15 -2.42
N ALA A 86 -3.05 10.38 -1.93
CA ALA A 86 -3.79 10.64 -0.71
C ALA A 86 -5.24 10.13 -0.76
N LYS A 87 -5.94 10.36 -1.88
CA LYS A 87 -7.32 9.88 -2.04
C LYS A 87 -7.38 8.35 -1.95
N LYS A 88 -6.47 7.67 -2.65
CA LYS A 88 -6.36 6.21 -2.67
C LYS A 88 -6.09 5.65 -1.26
N VAL A 89 -5.09 6.22 -0.58
CA VAL A 89 -4.67 5.80 0.77
C VAL A 89 -5.80 6.03 1.78
N GLN A 90 -6.45 7.20 1.73
CA GLN A 90 -7.55 7.53 2.63
C GLN A 90 -8.73 6.56 2.46
N LYS A 91 -9.06 6.19 1.22
CA LYS A 91 -10.15 5.25 0.93
C LYS A 91 -9.89 3.86 1.50
N ALA A 92 -8.69 3.32 1.27
CA ALA A 92 -8.30 2.03 1.83
C ALA A 92 -8.25 2.08 3.38
N ALA A 93 -7.72 3.15 3.96
CA ALA A 93 -7.65 3.33 5.40
C ALA A 93 -9.05 3.41 6.05
N GLN A 94 -10.01 4.09 5.41
CA GLN A 94 -11.41 4.14 5.86
C GLN A 94 -12.09 2.77 5.89
N GLN A 95 -11.62 1.83 5.07
CA GLN A 95 -12.11 0.44 5.04
C GLN A 95 -11.22 -0.50 5.88
N GLY A 96 -10.28 0.04 6.68
CA GLY A 96 -9.48 -0.72 7.62
C GLY A 96 -8.29 -1.47 7.01
N ALA A 97 -7.79 -1.04 5.85
CA ALA A 97 -6.56 -1.61 5.30
C ALA A 97 -5.37 -1.41 6.25
N SER A 98 -4.53 -2.44 6.42
CA SER A 98 -3.30 -2.36 7.22
C SER A 98 -2.18 -1.61 6.49
N ALA A 99 -2.16 -1.72 5.16
CA ALA A 99 -1.28 -0.99 4.25
C ALA A 99 -1.91 -0.82 2.87
N VAL A 100 -1.29 0.02 2.05
CA VAL A 100 -1.70 0.31 0.67
C VAL A 100 -0.48 0.20 -0.23
N LEU A 101 -0.55 -0.68 -1.23
CA LEU A 101 0.45 -0.83 -2.27
C LEU A 101 -0.10 -0.20 -3.55
N ILE A 102 0.60 0.80 -4.08
CA ILE A 102 0.23 1.43 -5.34
C ILE A 102 1.21 1.00 -6.42
N TYR A 103 0.73 0.20 -7.37
CA TYR A 103 1.55 -0.31 -8.47
C TYR A 103 1.45 0.61 -9.69
N ASN A 104 2.55 0.75 -10.43
CA ASN A 104 2.59 1.53 -11.67
C ASN A 104 1.84 0.80 -12.81
N LEU A 105 1.42 1.55 -13.83
CA LEU A 105 0.74 1.01 -15.02
C LEU A 105 1.56 -0.09 -15.71
N ALA A 106 0.89 -1.14 -16.19
CA ALA A 106 1.54 -2.18 -16.98
C ALA A 106 2.21 -1.57 -18.23
N GLY A 107 3.50 -1.84 -18.43
CA GLY A 107 4.28 -1.31 -19.56
C GLY A 107 5.32 -0.25 -19.21
N THR A 108 5.43 0.19 -17.95
CA THR A 108 6.49 1.10 -17.49
C THR A 108 7.80 0.41 -17.04
N GLY A 109 7.97 -0.88 -17.34
CA GLY A 109 9.13 -1.66 -16.90
C GLY A 109 9.19 -1.86 -15.37
N ASN A 110 10.39 -2.14 -14.85
CA ASN A 110 10.66 -2.31 -13.40
C ASN A 110 10.95 -0.99 -12.67
N GLU A 111 10.62 0.16 -13.26
CA GLU A 111 10.95 1.46 -12.68
C GLU A 111 9.96 1.84 -11.57
N THR A 112 10.44 1.88 -10.32
CA THR A 112 9.69 2.35 -9.16
C THR A 112 9.89 3.86 -9.00
N SER A 113 8.82 4.63 -9.16
CA SER A 113 8.84 6.08 -8.91
C SER A 113 8.34 6.38 -7.49
N PRO A 114 9.04 7.22 -6.71
CA PRO A 114 8.64 7.54 -5.35
C PRO A 114 7.24 8.17 -5.29
N MET A 115 6.46 7.77 -4.31
CA MET A 115 5.13 8.33 -4.04
C MET A 115 5.25 9.53 -3.11
N TYR A 116 4.90 10.71 -3.62
CA TYR A 116 4.76 11.92 -2.81
C TYR A 116 3.32 12.02 -2.31
N LEU A 117 3.12 11.70 -1.02
CA LEU A 117 1.85 11.87 -0.34
C LEU A 117 1.78 13.29 0.23
N GLU A 118 1.22 14.25 -0.50
CA GLU A 118 0.91 15.56 0.06
C GLU A 118 -0.31 15.46 1.00
N GLY A 119 -0.13 15.91 2.24
CA GLY A 119 -1.13 15.82 3.32
C GLY A 119 -0.87 14.67 4.30
N MET A 120 -0.11 14.96 5.37
CA MET A 120 -0.19 14.20 6.64
C MET A 120 -1.62 14.36 7.20
N TRP A 121 -2.24 13.39 7.87
CA TRP A 121 -2.08 13.10 9.30
C TRP A 121 -2.69 11.72 9.62
N GLY A 122 -1.98 10.92 10.43
CA GLY A 122 -2.61 9.97 11.35
C GLY A 122 -2.98 8.60 10.81
N PHE A 123 -1.99 7.75 10.52
CA PHE A 123 -2.14 6.36 10.95
C PHE A 123 -2.09 6.35 12.49
N ALA A 124 -3.23 6.63 13.14
CA ALA A 124 -3.43 6.08 14.46
C ALA A 124 -3.47 4.55 14.28
N PRO A 125 -2.59 3.77 14.93
CA PRO A 125 -2.84 2.34 15.02
C PRO A 125 -4.25 2.18 15.58
N SER A 126 -5.09 1.41 14.87
CA SER A 126 -6.33 0.92 15.48
C SER A 126 -5.93 0.26 16.79
N SER A 127 -6.28 0.91 17.89
CA SER A 127 -6.15 0.38 19.24
C SER A 127 -7.14 -0.77 19.41
N LYS A 128 -6.95 -1.88 18.69
CA LYS A 128 -7.40 -3.19 19.15
C LYS A 128 -6.27 -3.78 19.98
N GLY A 129 -6.14 -3.23 21.17
CA GLY A 129 -5.08 -3.55 22.13
C GLY A 129 -5.33 -2.88 23.48
N LEU A 130 -6.57 -2.87 23.94
CA LEU A 130 -6.89 -2.73 25.36
C LEU A 130 -7.45 -4.07 25.86
N SER A 131 -6.59 -5.08 25.89
CA SER A 131 -6.67 -6.10 26.93
C SER A 131 -5.76 -5.62 28.06
N GLN A 132 -6.29 -4.78 28.94
CA GLN A 132 -5.74 -4.60 30.27
C GLN A 132 -5.88 -5.95 30.99
N LEU A 133 -4.77 -6.66 31.12
CA LEU A 133 -4.57 -7.69 32.14
C LEU A 133 -3.76 -7.03 33.25
N SER A 134 -4.43 -6.67 34.34
CA SER A 134 -3.96 -6.63 35.73
C SER A 134 -5.14 -6.27 36.62
#